data_AF-A0A9X3EUX4-F1
#
_entry.id   AF-A0A9X3EUX4-F1
#
_cell.length_a   1.000
_cell.length_b   1.000
_cell.length_c   1.000
_cell.angle_alpha   90.00
_cell.angle_beta   90.00
_cell.angle_gamma   90.00
#
_symmetry.space_group_name_H-M   'P 1'
#
loop_
_entity.id
_entity.type
_entity.pdbx_description
1 polymer ?
#
loop_
_entity_poly.entity_id
_entity_poly.type
_entity_poly.pdbx_seq_one_letter_code
_entity_poly.pdbx_strand_id
1 'polypeptide(L)'
;MQESLFPTSAPVPFVTRVTLRNYRSIEQCDVVLRPLTVLVGRNGAGKSNFLDALRFLTEALQHSLQQAFNSRGGIAAVRRKSTGHPRNFAMRFELALPAGRSAIYRFAVAARRLGGFVVRREEAIIREGNGSPLASYRIVRTGKGDDLKTLFEASVSPAPPAQDDRLYLPIAAGFPAFRELFDGLAAMGFYSLNPEEMRRLQTPEHGELLARDGRNLPSVIARLQQEEPAALQRIEEYLATIVPGVRKVERITHGGYETLQFSQAVKGASHPWTFEALNMSDGTLRALGILVAAVQLFGRKRPVRLVGIEEAETALHPAAAGALVDALREASAHTQVVLTSHSPEILDRLLNRRGHPPRRPCFG
;
A
#
# COMPACT_ATOMS: atom_id res chain seq x y z
N MET A 1 10.03 -9.64 37.01
CA MET A 1 10.13 -10.56 35.86
C MET A 1 9.37 -9.91 34.72
N GLN A 2 10.06 -9.19 33.83
CA GLN A 2 9.45 -8.60 32.64
C GLN A 2 9.41 -9.68 31.57
N GLU A 3 8.21 -10.15 31.24
CA GLU A 3 8.00 -10.96 30.05
C GLU A 3 8.32 -10.12 28.81
N SER A 4 9.15 -10.69 27.95
CA SER A 4 9.55 -10.14 26.65
C SER A 4 8.31 -9.81 25.80
N LEU A 5 8.06 -8.52 25.59
CA LEU A 5 6.99 -7.96 24.75
C LEU A 5 7.20 -8.15 23.23
N PHE A 6 8.26 -8.85 22.82
CA PHE A 6 8.61 -9.02 21.41
C PHE A 6 8.61 -10.50 21.03
N PRO A 7 7.72 -10.96 20.13
CA PRO A 7 7.81 -12.31 19.59
C PRO A 7 9.12 -12.49 18.80
N THR A 8 9.84 -13.57 19.09
CA THR A 8 11.17 -13.93 18.55
C THR A 8 11.17 -14.32 17.05
N SER A 9 10.01 -14.27 16.39
CA SER A 9 9.86 -14.58 14.97
C SER A 9 9.56 -13.33 14.15
N ALA A 10 10.25 -13.15 13.02
CA ALA A 10 9.91 -12.10 12.06
C ALA A 10 8.41 -12.15 11.71
N PRO A 11 7.71 -11.01 11.65
CA PRO A 11 6.27 -10.99 11.42
C PRO A 11 5.94 -11.68 10.09
N VAL A 12 4.88 -12.49 10.09
CA VAL A 12 4.45 -13.18 8.87
C VAL A 12 3.80 -12.14 7.94
N PRO A 13 4.28 -11.97 6.70
CA PRO A 13 3.69 -11.01 5.77
C PRO A 13 2.27 -11.42 5.40
N PHE A 14 1.34 -10.45 5.38
CA PHE A 14 -0.06 -10.69 5.02
C PHE A 14 -0.20 -11.23 3.60
N VAL A 15 0.46 -10.61 2.61
CA VAL A 15 0.59 -11.15 1.26
C VAL A 15 1.96 -11.80 1.15
N THR A 16 2.01 -13.11 0.92
CA THR A 16 3.27 -13.87 0.85
C THR A 16 3.77 -14.01 -0.58
N ARG A 17 2.87 -14.05 -1.57
CA ARG A 17 3.24 -14.19 -2.99
C ARG A 17 2.21 -13.55 -3.90
N VAL A 18 2.68 -12.91 -4.97
CA VAL A 18 1.85 -12.31 -6.01
C VAL A 18 2.31 -12.81 -7.37
N THR A 19 1.37 -13.38 -8.13
CA THR A 19 1.59 -13.77 -9.52
C THR A 19 0.66 -12.96 -10.42
N LEU A 20 1.23 -12.26 -11.41
CA LEU A 20 0.47 -11.48 -12.38
C LEU A 20 0.68 -12.05 -13.78
N ARG A 21 -0.35 -11.94 -14.62
CA ARG A 21 -0.28 -12.26 -16.05
C ARG A 21 -1.03 -11.23 -16.89
N ASN A 22 -0.39 -10.75 -17.95
CA ASN A 22 -0.92 -9.82 -18.95
C ASN A 22 -1.52 -8.51 -18.37
N TYR A 23 -0.91 -7.97 -17.32
CA TYR A 23 -1.34 -6.74 -16.67
C TYR A 23 -0.44 -5.56 -17.06
N ARG A 24 -0.99 -4.57 -17.77
CA ARG A 24 -0.27 -3.40 -18.30
C ARG A 24 1.03 -3.81 -19.00
N SER A 25 2.20 -3.37 -18.54
CA SER A 25 3.48 -3.75 -19.15
C SER A 25 3.96 -5.17 -18.78
N ILE A 26 3.33 -5.82 -17.79
CA ILE A 26 3.76 -7.10 -17.24
C ILE A 26 3.11 -8.24 -18.01
N GLU A 27 3.94 -9.04 -18.69
CA GLU A 27 3.49 -10.29 -19.35
C GLU A 27 3.24 -11.39 -18.33
N GLN A 28 4.24 -11.67 -17.50
CA GLN A 28 4.16 -12.58 -16.38
C GLN A 28 5.12 -12.09 -15.31
N CYS A 29 4.69 -12.12 -14.05
CA CYS A 29 5.60 -11.97 -12.91
C CYS A 29 5.17 -12.89 -11.78
N ASP A 30 6.13 -13.25 -10.94
CA ASP A 30 5.91 -14.10 -9.79
C ASP A 30 6.87 -13.65 -8.68
N VAL A 31 6.33 -13.03 -7.63
CA VAL A 31 7.11 -12.31 -6.63
C VAL A 31 6.71 -12.80 -5.24
N VAL A 32 7.69 -13.28 -4.49
CA VAL A 32 7.55 -13.56 -3.05
C VAL A 32 7.75 -12.26 -2.29
N LEU A 33 6.79 -11.91 -1.44
CA LEU A 33 6.83 -10.71 -0.62
C LEU A 33 7.24 -11.05 0.81
N ARG A 34 8.07 -10.17 1.38
CA ARG A 34 8.53 -10.18 2.77
C ARG A 34 7.87 -9.03 3.54
N PRO A 35 8.02 -8.97 4.88
CA PRO A 35 7.51 -7.83 5.67
C PRO A 35 7.98 -6.48 5.14
N LEU A 36 9.24 -6.39 4.70
CA LEU A 36 9.74 -5.28 3.88
C LEU A 36 10.23 -5.84 2.55
N THR A 37 9.64 -5.37 1.45
CA THR A 37 10.02 -5.74 0.08
C THR A 37 10.33 -4.49 -0.73
N VAL A 38 11.46 -4.49 -1.42
CA VAL A 38 11.83 -3.38 -2.32
C VAL A 38 12.01 -3.91 -3.73
N LEU A 39 11.22 -3.37 -4.65
CA LEU A 39 11.26 -3.67 -6.06
C LEU A 39 12.25 -2.69 -6.70
N VAL A 40 13.35 -3.22 -7.23
CA VAL A 40 14.42 -2.44 -7.88
C VAL A 40 14.55 -2.86 -9.33
N GLY A 41 14.77 -1.89 -10.21
CA GLY A 41 14.91 -2.13 -11.65
C GLY A 41 14.88 -0.85 -12.45
N ARG A 42 15.18 -0.93 -13.75
CA ARG A 42 15.19 0.24 -14.65
C ARG A 42 13.79 0.86 -14.83
N ASN A 43 13.74 2.07 -15.37
CA ASN A 43 12.48 2.68 -15.82
C ASN A 43 11.79 1.75 -16.82
N GLY A 44 10.47 1.59 -16.69
CA GLY A 44 9.69 0.71 -17.57
C GLY A 44 9.76 -0.80 -17.23
N ALA A 45 10.53 -1.22 -16.22
CA ALA A 45 10.61 -2.64 -15.82
C ALA A 45 9.30 -3.23 -15.23
N GLY A 46 8.27 -2.40 -15.03
CA GLY A 46 6.96 -2.83 -14.52
C GLY A 46 6.76 -2.70 -13.01
N LYS A 47 7.69 -2.08 -12.27
CA LYS A 47 7.60 -1.87 -10.82
C LYS A 47 6.33 -1.13 -10.38
N SER A 48 6.06 0.04 -10.96
CA SER A 48 4.85 0.81 -10.68
C SER A 48 3.60 0.05 -11.12
N ASN A 49 3.67 -0.73 -12.21
CA ASN A 49 2.55 -1.58 -12.64
C ASN A 49 2.30 -2.76 -11.69
N PHE A 50 3.32 -3.25 -10.98
CA PHE A 50 3.15 -4.26 -9.93
C PHE A 50 2.40 -3.68 -8.73
N LEU A 51 2.81 -2.50 -8.23
CA LEU A 51 2.06 -1.81 -7.19
C LEU A 51 0.64 -1.44 -7.66
N ASP A 52 0.50 -0.99 -8.90
CA ASP A 52 -0.82 -0.68 -9.48
C ASP A 52 -1.74 -1.90 -9.56
N ALA A 53 -1.19 -3.10 -9.75
CA ALA A 53 -1.97 -4.34 -9.74
C ALA A 53 -2.54 -4.66 -8.35
N LEU A 54 -1.75 -4.44 -7.30
CA LEU A 54 -2.23 -4.57 -5.92
C LEU A 54 -3.31 -3.52 -5.62
N ARG A 55 -3.07 -2.25 -6.02
CA ARG A 55 -4.04 -1.17 -5.92
C ARG A 55 -5.33 -1.47 -6.67
N PHE A 56 -5.23 -2.04 -7.86
CA PHE A 56 -6.38 -2.41 -8.69
C PHE A 56 -7.27 -3.40 -7.97
N LEU A 57 -6.69 -4.40 -7.30
CA LEU A 57 -7.46 -5.34 -6.50
C LEU A 57 -8.21 -4.62 -5.36
N THR A 58 -7.53 -3.76 -4.61
CA THR A 58 -8.16 -3.01 -3.51
C THR A 58 -9.34 -2.16 -3.99
N GLU A 59 -9.15 -1.37 -5.06
CA GLU A 59 -10.22 -0.55 -5.64
C GLU A 59 -11.38 -1.40 -6.18
N ALA A 60 -11.08 -2.55 -6.79
CA ALA A 60 -12.09 -3.45 -7.31
C ALA A 60 -12.95 -4.09 -6.20
N LEU A 61 -12.37 -4.30 -5.01
CA LEU A 61 -13.06 -4.87 -3.84
C LEU A 61 -13.82 -3.82 -3.03
N GLN A 62 -13.24 -2.63 -2.85
CA GLN A 62 -13.88 -1.53 -2.10
C GLN A 62 -15.03 -0.88 -2.87
N HIS A 63 -14.90 -0.80 -4.21
CA HIS A 63 -15.88 -0.14 -5.05
C HIS A 63 -16.45 -1.10 -6.09
N SER A 64 -15.87 -1.15 -7.29
CA SER A 64 -16.28 -2.05 -8.36
C SER A 64 -15.15 -2.22 -9.37
N LEU A 65 -15.17 -3.34 -10.10
CA LEU A 65 -14.25 -3.56 -11.21
C LEU A 65 -14.34 -2.46 -12.26
N GLN A 66 -15.56 -1.99 -12.60
CA GLN A 66 -15.75 -0.94 -13.59
C GLN A 66 -15.06 0.36 -13.18
N GLN A 67 -15.18 0.78 -11.92
CA GLN A 67 -14.49 1.97 -11.42
C GLN A 67 -12.97 1.78 -11.39
N ALA A 68 -12.48 0.62 -10.97
CA ALA A 68 -11.05 0.28 -11.00
C ALA A 68 -10.47 0.28 -12.43
N PHE A 69 -11.27 -0.06 -13.44
CA PHE A 69 -10.90 0.11 -14.85
C PHE A 69 -10.93 1.57 -15.28
N ASN A 70 -12.00 2.30 -14.96
CA ASN A 70 -12.17 3.70 -15.38
C ASN A 70 -11.07 4.61 -14.82
N SER A 71 -10.65 4.41 -13.57
CA SER A 71 -9.52 5.12 -12.95
C SER A 71 -8.18 4.88 -13.67
N ARG A 72 -8.13 3.94 -14.62
CA ARG A 72 -6.96 3.57 -15.41
C ARG A 72 -7.15 3.77 -16.91
N GLY A 73 -8.23 4.44 -17.35
CA GLY A 73 -8.54 4.61 -18.77
C GLY A 73 -9.21 3.40 -19.43
N GLY A 74 -9.86 2.55 -18.64
CA GLY A 74 -10.63 1.39 -19.10
C GLY A 74 -9.82 0.08 -19.18
N ILE A 75 -10.52 -1.03 -19.43
CA ILE A 75 -9.89 -2.37 -19.46
C ILE A 75 -8.80 -2.51 -20.53
N ALA A 76 -8.90 -1.75 -21.63
CA ALA A 76 -7.90 -1.77 -22.70
C ALA A 76 -6.53 -1.24 -22.24
N ALA A 77 -6.51 -0.28 -21.31
CA ALA A 77 -5.27 0.24 -20.72
C ALA A 77 -4.72 -0.68 -19.63
N VAL A 78 -5.58 -1.40 -18.92
CA VAL A 78 -5.19 -2.38 -17.88
C VAL A 78 -4.62 -3.66 -18.48
N ARG A 79 -5.11 -4.09 -19.64
CA ARG A 79 -4.63 -5.28 -20.33
C ARG A 79 -3.30 -5.02 -21.03
N ARG A 80 -2.42 -6.02 -21.02
CA ARG A 80 -1.16 -5.91 -21.77
C ARG A 80 -1.42 -5.72 -23.27
N LYS A 81 -0.76 -4.69 -23.82
CA LYS A 81 -0.62 -4.51 -25.27
C LYS A 81 0.47 -5.44 -25.77
N SER A 82 0.10 -6.42 -26.59
CA SER A 82 1.05 -7.27 -27.32
C SER A 82 0.43 -7.70 -28.65
N THR A 83 1.28 -8.20 -29.55
CA THR A 83 0.91 -8.70 -30.90
C THR A 83 -0.13 -9.83 -30.85
N GLY A 84 -0.05 -10.70 -29.83
CA GLY A 84 -1.04 -11.74 -29.59
C GLY A 84 -2.38 -11.26 -29.00
N HIS A 85 -2.50 -9.96 -28.68
CA HIS A 85 -3.67 -9.34 -28.04
C HIS A 85 -4.33 -10.20 -26.97
N PRO A 86 -3.60 -10.60 -25.90
CA PRO A 86 -4.14 -11.46 -24.85
C PRO A 86 -5.41 -10.80 -24.32
N ARG A 87 -6.57 -11.40 -24.55
CA ARG A 87 -7.87 -10.80 -24.19
C ARG A 87 -8.09 -10.73 -22.69
N ASN A 88 -7.25 -11.42 -21.93
CA ASN A 88 -7.43 -11.63 -20.50
C ASN A 88 -6.19 -11.22 -19.72
N PHE A 89 -6.39 -10.67 -18.53
CA PHE A 89 -5.35 -10.58 -17.51
C PHE A 89 -5.78 -11.40 -16.29
N ALA A 90 -4.81 -11.83 -15.49
CA ALA A 90 -5.06 -12.63 -14.31
C ALA A 90 -4.12 -12.25 -13.17
N MET A 91 -4.62 -12.40 -11.95
CA MET A 91 -3.87 -12.16 -10.73
C MET A 91 -4.11 -13.29 -9.74
N ARG A 92 -3.06 -13.66 -9.01
CA ARG A 92 -3.10 -14.63 -7.92
C ARG A 92 -2.33 -14.07 -6.73
N PHE A 93 -2.93 -14.20 -5.56
CA PHE A 93 -2.41 -13.77 -4.28
C PHE A 93 -2.40 -14.96 -3.35
N GLU A 94 -1.27 -15.20 -2.70
CA GLU A 94 -1.13 -16.13 -1.58
C GLU A 94 -0.95 -15.28 -0.33
N LEU A 95 -1.72 -15.60 0.71
CA LEU A 95 -1.85 -14.77 1.90
C LEU A 95 -1.73 -15.59 3.18
N ALA A 96 -1.15 -14.97 4.20
CA ALA A 96 -1.21 -15.44 5.57
C ALA A 96 -2.31 -14.68 6.33
N LEU A 97 -3.20 -15.43 6.95
CA LEU A 97 -4.31 -14.91 7.75
C LEU A 97 -4.02 -15.14 9.25
N PRO A 98 -4.74 -14.46 10.16
CA PRO A 98 -4.65 -14.73 11.59
C PRO A 98 -4.90 -16.20 11.96
N ALA A 99 -4.55 -16.57 13.19
CA ALA A 99 -4.74 -17.92 13.73
C ALA A 99 -4.08 -19.04 12.89
N GLY A 100 -2.98 -18.74 12.20
CA GLY A 100 -2.23 -19.72 11.39
C GLY A 100 -2.95 -20.16 10.12
N ARG A 101 -3.98 -19.41 9.68
CA ARG A 101 -4.70 -19.68 8.44
C ARG A 101 -3.93 -19.16 7.24
N SER A 102 -4.21 -19.73 6.08
CA SER A 102 -3.71 -19.25 4.80
C SER A 102 -4.84 -19.10 3.79
N ALA A 103 -4.65 -18.20 2.83
CA ALA A 103 -5.60 -17.99 1.75
C ALA A 103 -4.91 -17.96 0.39
N ILE A 104 -5.62 -18.47 -0.60
CA ILE A 104 -5.32 -18.25 -2.00
C ILE A 104 -6.51 -17.51 -2.58
N TYR A 105 -6.26 -16.32 -3.15
CA TYR A 105 -7.26 -15.58 -3.90
C TYR A 105 -6.76 -15.38 -5.33
N ARG A 106 -7.58 -15.68 -6.33
CA ARG A 106 -7.23 -15.45 -7.74
C ARG A 106 -8.44 -15.07 -8.56
N PHE A 107 -8.18 -14.26 -9.58
CA PHE A 107 -9.21 -13.93 -10.57
C PHE A 107 -8.59 -13.71 -11.96
N ALA A 108 -9.42 -13.83 -12.98
CA ALA A 108 -9.07 -13.54 -14.37
C ALA A 108 -10.24 -12.81 -15.04
N VAL A 109 -9.93 -11.70 -15.70
CA VAL A 109 -10.90 -10.87 -16.40
C VAL A 109 -10.58 -10.85 -17.88
N ALA A 110 -11.61 -11.02 -18.72
CA ALA A 110 -11.53 -10.92 -20.17
C ALA A 110 -12.21 -9.64 -20.66
N ALA A 111 -11.58 -8.95 -21.61
CA ALA A 111 -12.20 -7.81 -22.29
C ALA A 111 -13.28 -8.27 -23.30
N ARG A 112 -14.36 -7.50 -23.36
CA ARG A 112 -15.43 -7.56 -24.38
C ARG A 112 -15.31 -6.34 -25.31
N ARG A 113 -16.17 -6.29 -26.34
CA ARG A 113 -16.25 -5.12 -27.25
C ARG A 113 -16.69 -3.88 -26.47
N LEU A 114 -16.40 -2.69 -27.03
CA LEU A 114 -16.85 -1.40 -26.51
C LEU A 114 -16.47 -1.14 -25.04
N GLY A 115 -15.32 -1.65 -24.60
CA GLY A 115 -14.82 -1.42 -23.23
C GLY A 115 -15.45 -2.29 -22.15
N GLY A 116 -16.40 -3.16 -22.49
CA GLY A 116 -16.99 -4.13 -21.55
C GLY A 116 -15.99 -5.20 -21.11
N PHE A 117 -16.36 -5.96 -20.09
CA PHE A 117 -15.52 -7.03 -19.56
C PHE A 117 -16.35 -8.17 -18.97
N VAL A 118 -15.68 -9.26 -18.63
CA VAL A 118 -16.27 -10.40 -17.92
C VAL A 118 -15.25 -11.06 -17.01
N VAL A 119 -15.63 -11.33 -15.76
CA VAL A 119 -14.87 -12.15 -14.83
C VAL A 119 -14.99 -13.60 -15.25
N ARG A 120 -13.94 -14.11 -15.91
CA ARG A 120 -13.87 -15.48 -16.43
C ARG A 120 -13.59 -16.51 -15.36
N ARG A 121 -12.83 -16.11 -14.36
CA ARG A 121 -12.49 -16.96 -13.24
C ARG A 121 -12.38 -16.13 -11.99
N GLU A 122 -12.88 -16.67 -10.90
CA GLU A 122 -12.58 -16.20 -9.56
C GLU A 122 -12.55 -17.39 -8.62
N GLU A 123 -11.61 -17.41 -7.69
CA GLU A 123 -11.52 -18.47 -6.70
C GLU A 123 -10.90 -17.91 -5.41
N ALA A 124 -11.50 -18.25 -4.28
CA ALA A 124 -10.91 -18.08 -2.96
C ALA A 124 -10.85 -19.44 -2.27
N ILE A 125 -9.73 -19.74 -1.62
CA ILE A 125 -9.53 -20.95 -0.82
C ILE A 125 -8.90 -20.54 0.50
N ILE A 126 -9.58 -20.81 1.60
CA ILE A 126 -9.10 -20.60 2.97
C ILE A 126 -8.72 -21.96 3.56
N ARG A 127 -7.54 -22.04 4.16
CA ARG A 127 -7.03 -23.26 4.84
C ARG A 127 -6.60 -22.94 6.26
N GLU A 128 -6.72 -23.93 7.12
CA GLU A 128 -6.13 -23.94 8.45
C GLU A 128 -5.07 -25.06 8.47
N GLY A 129 -3.80 -24.69 8.65
CA GLY A 129 -2.68 -25.62 8.48
C GLY A 129 -2.62 -26.30 7.10
N ASN A 130 -2.18 -27.56 7.07
CA ASN A 130 -2.00 -28.35 5.85
C ASN A 130 -3.22 -29.22 5.48
N GLY A 131 -4.37 -29.01 6.15
CA GLY A 131 -5.57 -29.84 5.98
C GLY A 131 -6.44 -29.47 4.77
N SER A 132 -7.66 -30.02 4.74
CA SER A 132 -8.70 -29.66 3.78
C SER A 132 -9.08 -28.17 3.89
N PRO A 133 -9.55 -27.53 2.80
CA PRO A 133 -10.02 -26.15 2.86
C PRO A 133 -11.13 -25.96 3.90
N LEU A 134 -10.99 -24.95 4.75
CA LEU A 134 -12.01 -24.53 5.72
C LEU A 134 -13.19 -23.87 5.00
N ALA A 135 -12.89 -23.06 3.98
CA ALA A 135 -13.89 -22.49 3.10
C ALA A 135 -13.30 -22.28 1.71
N SER A 136 -14.10 -22.50 0.67
CA SER A 136 -13.69 -22.20 -0.70
C SER A 136 -14.88 -21.90 -1.59
N TYR A 137 -14.64 -21.09 -2.61
CA TYR A 137 -15.51 -20.98 -3.77
C TYR A 137 -14.67 -20.90 -5.04
N ARG A 138 -15.21 -21.38 -6.15
CA ARG A 138 -14.66 -21.33 -7.48
C ARG A 138 -15.76 -21.01 -8.47
N ILE A 139 -15.54 -19.96 -9.24
CA ILE A 139 -16.41 -19.50 -10.32
C ILE A 139 -15.62 -19.59 -11.61
N VAL A 140 -16.14 -20.30 -12.61
CA VAL A 140 -15.55 -20.39 -13.94
C VAL A 140 -16.61 -20.13 -14.98
N ARG A 141 -16.33 -19.21 -15.92
CA ARG A 141 -17.24 -18.84 -16.99
C ARG A 141 -16.68 -19.16 -18.37
N THR A 142 -17.35 -20.07 -19.08
CA THR A 142 -17.00 -20.50 -20.44
C THR A 142 -18.02 -19.95 -21.45
N GLY A 143 -17.71 -20.00 -22.75
CA GLY A 143 -18.57 -19.43 -23.80
C GLY A 143 -18.29 -17.96 -24.14
N LYS A 144 -19.09 -17.37 -25.04
CA LYS A 144 -18.93 -15.99 -25.55
C LYS A 144 -20.29 -15.31 -25.66
N GLY A 145 -20.33 -13.98 -25.52
CA GLY A 145 -21.56 -13.21 -25.65
C GLY A 145 -22.60 -13.65 -24.63
N ASP A 146 -23.83 -13.86 -25.10
CA ASP A 146 -24.99 -14.26 -24.31
C ASP A 146 -24.99 -15.76 -23.95
N ASP A 147 -24.19 -16.59 -24.65
CA ASP A 147 -24.02 -18.03 -24.37
C ASP A 147 -23.04 -18.31 -23.21
N LEU A 148 -22.96 -17.42 -22.24
CA LEU A 148 -22.00 -17.52 -21.14
C LEU A 148 -22.48 -18.56 -20.11
N LYS A 149 -21.74 -19.66 -19.96
CA LYS A 149 -22.04 -20.71 -18.96
C LYS A 149 -21.24 -20.46 -17.69
N THR A 150 -21.90 -20.47 -16.54
CA THR A 150 -21.25 -20.30 -15.23
C THR A 150 -21.23 -21.61 -14.46
N LEU A 151 -20.03 -22.08 -14.14
CA LEU A 151 -19.80 -23.15 -13.16
C LEU A 151 -19.48 -22.49 -11.82
N PHE A 152 -20.25 -22.85 -10.79
CA PHE A 152 -20.08 -22.36 -9.43
C PHE A 152 -19.92 -23.56 -8.49
N GLU A 153 -18.74 -23.70 -7.91
CA GLU A 153 -18.41 -24.72 -6.90
C GLU A 153 -18.11 -23.98 -5.59
N ALA A 154 -18.75 -24.33 -4.49
CA ALA A 154 -18.40 -23.76 -3.19
C ALA A 154 -18.62 -24.75 -2.06
N SER A 155 -17.76 -24.68 -1.03
CA SER A 155 -17.95 -25.43 0.21
C SER A 155 -19.03 -24.81 1.10
N VAL A 156 -19.41 -23.56 0.83
CA VAL A 156 -20.49 -22.83 1.49
C VAL A 156 -21.26 -22.12 0.37
N SER A 157 -22.56 -22.40 0.21
CA SER A 157 -23.37 -21.88 -0.90
C SER A 157 -23.93 -20.49 -0.59
N PRO A 158 -23.37 -19.40 -1.13
CA PRO A 158 -23.80 -18.06 -0.79
C PRO A 158 -24.89 -17.60 -1.77
N ALA A 159 -26.00 -17.06 -1.24
CA ALA A 159 -26.90 -16.22 -2.01
C ALA A 159 -26.40 -14.76 -1.90
N PRO A 160 -26.46 -13.93 -2.96
CA PRO A 160 -26.99 -14.16 -4.31
C PRO A 160 -26.00 -14.84 -5.30
N PRO A 161 -26.49 -15.27 -6.50
CA PRO A 161 -25.64 -15.84 -7.55
C PRO A 161 -24.58 -14.87 -8.06
N ALA A 162 -23.44 -15.42 -8.47
CA ALA A 162 -22.31 -14.64 -8.96
C ALA A 162 -22.61 -13.95 -10.30
N GLN A 163 -22.47 -12.63 -10.34
CA GLN A 163 -22.58 -11.80 -11.55
C GLN A 163 -21.26 -11.78 -12.33
N ASP A 164 -21.33 -11.57 -13.64
CA ASP A 164 -20.18 -11.69 -14.54
C ASP A 164 -19.35 -10.40 -14.68
N ASP A 165 -19.88 -9.29 -14.17
CA ASP A 165 -19.36 -7.92 -14.25
C ASP A 165 -18.66 -7.44 -12.95
N ARG A 166 -18.57 -8.29 -11.93
CA ARG A 166 -17.99 -7.94 -10.62
C ARG A 166 -17.29 -9.12 -9.98
N LEU A 167 -16.37 -8.81 -9.06
CA LEU A 167 -15.78 -9.82 -8.18
C LEU A 167 -16.83 -10.28 -7.16
N TYR A 168 -16.76 -11.55 -6.79
CA TYR A 168 -17.65 -12.22 -5.86
C TYR A 168 -17.18 -12.14 -4.41
N LEU A 169 -15.87 -11.96 -4.18
CA LEU A 169 -15.30 -11.84 -2.83
C LEU A 169 -16.04 -10.84 -1.90
N PRO A 170 -16.47 -9.65 -2.36
CA PRO A 170 -17.24 -8.73 -1.51
C PRO A 170 -18.57 -9.33 -1.01
N ILE A 171 -19.23 -10.18 -1.83
CA ILE A 171 -20.43 -10.91 -1.43
C ILE A 171 -20.05 -12.05 -0.48
N ALA A 172 -18.99 -12.81 -0.82
CA ALA A 172 -18.50 -13.91 0.00
C ALA A 172 -18.06 -13.45 1.40
N ALA A 173 -17.61 -12.20 1.57
CA ALA A 173 -17.25 -11.58 2.84
C ALA A 173 -18.42 -11.46 3.85
N GLY A 174 -19.66 -11.68 3.39
CA GLY A 174 -20.81 -11.91 4.26
C GLY A 174 -20.64 -13.14 5.15
N PHE A 175 -19.86 -14.13 4.70
CA PHE A 175 -19.50 -15.31 5.47
C PHE A 175 -18.24 -15.04 6.31
N PRO A 176 -18.25 -15.37 7.61
CA PRO A 176 -17.11 -15.11 8.51
C PRO A 176 -15.78 -15.66 7.98
N ALA A 177 -15.80 -16.80 7.30
CA ALA A 177 -14.59 -17.44 6.76
C ALA A 177 -13.85 -16.61 5.69
N PHE A 178 -14.56 -15.77 4.92
CA PHE A 178 -13.95 -14.92 3.89
C PHE A 178 -13.78 -13.46 4.33
N ARG A 179 -14.37 -13.07 5.46
CA ARG A 179 -14.33 -11.68 5.94
C ARG A 179 -12.90 -11.20 6.16
N GLU A 180 -12.05 -12.00 6.81
CA GLU A 180 -10.65 -11.63 7.06
C GLU A 180 -9.84 -11.45 5.77
N LEU A 181 -10.09 -12.29 4.76
CA LEU A 181 -9.47 -12.19 3.45
C LEU A 181 -9.90 -10.88 2.74
N PHE A 182 -11.21 -10.61 2.71
CA PHE A 182 -11.75 -9.39 2.12
C PHE A 182 -11.25 -8.15 2.84
N ASP A 183 -11.40 -8.08 4.16
CA ASP A 183 -11.00 -6.93 4.98
C ASP A 183 -9.51 -6.64 4.79
N GLY A 184 -8.65 -7.67 4.79
CA GLY A 184 -7.22 -7.49 4.59
C GLY A 184 -6.83 -7.00 3.20
N LEU A 185 -7.45 -7.53 2.14
CA LEU A 185 -7.19 -7.10 0.75
C LEU A 185 -7.76 -5.69 0.47
N ALA A 186 -8.95 -5.41 1.00
CA ALA A 186 -9.61 -4.13 0.87
C ALA A 186 -8.93 -3.04 1.72
N ALA A 187 -8.21 -3.40 2.79
CA ALA A 187 -7.52 -2.43 3.64
C ALA A 187 -6.07 -2.15 3.20
N MET A 188 -5.59 -2.59 2.03
CA MET A 188 -4.23 -2.25 1.58
C MET A 188 -4.14 -0.78 1.15
N GLY A 189 -3.07 -0.08 1.55
CA GLY A 189 -2.81 1.33 1.18
C GLY A 189 -1.76 1.46 0.07
N PHE A 190 -1.96 2.38 -0.88
CA PHE A 190 -0.99 2.63 -1.96
C PHE A 190 -0.77 4.13 -2.15
N TYR A 191 0.50 4.56 -2.06
CA TYR A 191 0.89 5.95 -2.01
C TYR A 191 1.88 6.30 -3.13
N SER A 192 1.62 7.43 -3.77
CA SER A 192 2.44 8.08 -4.79
C SER A 192 2.46 9.56 -4.45
N LEU A 193 3.25 9.90 -3.44
CA LEU A 193 3.22 11.19 -2.77
C LEU A 193 3.69 12.32 -3.69
N ASN A 194 2.92 13.42 -3.70
CA ASN A 194 3.19 14.57 -4.54
C ASN A 194 3.42 15.82 -3.67
N PRO A 195 4.67 16.28 -3.51
CA PRO A 195 4.99 17.47 -2.70
C PRO A 195 4.21 18.72 -3.08
N GLU A 196 3.90 18.89 -4.36
CA GLU A 196 3.12 20.04 -4.84
C GLU A 196 1.67 20.02 -4.37
N GLU A 197 1.07 18.84 -4.16
CA GLU A 197 -0.26 18.74 -3.55
C GLU A 197 -0.18 18.86 -2.02
N MET A 198 0.86 18.29 -1.41
CA MET A 198 1.07 18.32 0.05
C MET A 198 1.34 19.71 0.61
N ARG A 199 1.91 20.63 -0.19
CA ARG A 199 2.20 22.01 0.23
C ARG A 199 1.02 22.96 0.10
N ARG A 200 0.01 22.64 -0.70
CA ARG A 200 -1.13 23.52 -0.99
C ARG A 200 -2.05 23.61 0.22
N LEU A 201 -2.68 24.77 0.37
CA LEU A 201 -3.81 24.94 1.28
C LEU A 201 -4.94 23.98 0.88
N GLN A 202 -5.45 23.21 1.83
CA GLN A 202 -6.51 22.24 1.60
C GLN A 202 -7.78 22.61 2.34
N THR A 203 -8.94 22.24 1.81
CA THR A 203 -10.16 22.24 2.62
C THR A 203 -10.07 21.13 3.66
N PRO A 204 -10.46 21.36 4.93
CA PRO A 204 -10.48 20.32 5.94
C PRO A 204 -11.24 19.07 5.47
N GLU A 205 -10.58 17.92 5.50
CA GLU A 205 -11.17 16.63 5.14
C GLU A 205 -11.35 15.79 6.41
N HIS A 206 -12.45 15.04 6.49
CA HIS A 206 -12.62 14.02 7.54
C HIS A 206 -11.90 12.72 7.17
N GLY A 207 -10.91 12.79 6.27
CA GLY A 207 -10.26 11.62 5.70
C GLY A 207 -9.58 10.77 6.77
N GLU A 208 -10.05 9.53 6.94
CA GLU A 208 -9.52 8.60 7.94
C GLU A 208 -8.07 8.16 7.64
N LEU A 209 -7.67 8.15 6.37
CA LEU A 209 -6.37 7.68 5.88
C LEU A 209 -5.75 8.74 4.98
N LEU A 210 -4.42 8.75 4.93
CA LEU A 210 -3.67 9.54 3.96
C LEU A 210 -4.17 9.26 2.53
N ALA A 211 -4.36 10.31 1.76
CA ALA A 211 -4.65 10.22 0.34
C ALA A 211 -3.42 9.72 -0.41
N ARG A 212 -3.63 9.13 -1.60
CA ARG A 212 -2.55 8.57 -2.42
C ARG A 212 -1.43 9.58 -2.70
N ASP A 213 -1.77 10.84 -2.94
CA ASP A 213 -0.86 11.95 -3.22
C ASP A 213 -0.35 12.68 -1.97
N GLY A 214 -0.90 12.34 -0.79
CA GLY A 214 -0.58 12.96 0.48
C GLY A 214 -1.29 14.30 0.74
N ARG A 215 -2.20 14.75 -0.13
CA ARG A 215 -2.79 16.11 -0.02
C ARG A 215 -3.44 16.38 1.35
N ASN A 216 -4.10 15.39 1.94
CA ASN A 216 -4.78 15.52 3.24
C ASN A 216 -3.88 15.32 4.46
N LEU A 217 -2.55 15.46 4.29
CA LEU A 217 -1.58 15.41 5.39
C LEU A 217 -1.98 16.28 6.61
N PRO A 218 -2.46 17.54 6.45
CA PRO A 218 -2.84 18.35 7.59
C PRO A 218 -3.95 17.70 8.45
N SER A 219 -5.02 17.21 7.83
CA SER A 219 -6.09 16.46 8.49
C SER A 219 -5.56 15.21 9.21
N VAL A 220 -4.68 14.43 8.55
CA VAL A 220 -4.13 13.20 9.13
C VAL A 220 -3.22 13.49 10.33
N ILE A 221 -2.37 14.52 10.26
CA ILE A 221 -1.51 14.94 11.38
C ILE A 221 -2.35 15.39 12.57
N ALA A 222 -3.41 16.19 12.33
CA ALA A 222 -4.33 16.61 13.38
C ALA A 222 -5.00 15.42 14.07
N ARG A 223 -5.43 14.41 13.30
CA ARG A 223 -5.98 13.17 13.85
C ARG A 223 -4.95 12.41 14.68
N LEU A 224 -3.73 12.20 14.14
CA LEU A 224 -2.67 11.49 14.87
C LEU A 224 -2.32 12.20 16.18
N GLN A 225 -2.32 13.52 16.21
CA GLN A 225 -2.10 14.30 17.43
C GLN A 225 -3.16 14.02 18.52
N GLN A 226 -4.41 13.76 18.12
CA GLN A 226 -5.52 13.53 19.03
C GLN A 226 -5.67 12.05 19.43
N GLU A 227 -5.53 11.13 18.48
CA GLU A 227 -5.86 9.71 18.66
C GLU A 227 -4.62 8.84 18.92
N GLU A 228 -3.46 9.20 18.34
CA GLU A 228 -2.25 8.38 18.32
C GLU A 228 -0.97 9.22 18.55
N PRO A 229 -0.87 9.98 19.66
CA PRO A 229 0.23 10.94 19.87
C PRO A 229 1.63 10.30 19.87
N ALA A 230 1.74 9.03 20.29
CA ALA A 230 2.99 8.28 20.23
C ALA A 230 3.44 8.00 18.78
N ALA A 231 2.50 7.80 17.86
CA ALA A 231 2.79 7.59 16.44
C ALA A 231 3.29 8.90 15.80
N LEU A 232 2.65 10.04 16.12
CA LEU A 232 3.11 11.37 15.70
C LEU A 232 4.52 11.68 16.23
N GLN A 233 4.78 11.42 17.51
CA GLN A 233 6.11 11.60 18.10
C GLN A 233 7.17 10.79 17.35
N ARG A 234 6.86 9.53 17.00
CA ARG A 234 7.79 8.68 16.26
C ARG A 234 8.08 9.22 14.85
N ILE A 235 7.05 9.76 14.18
CA ILE A 235 7.20 10.44 12.89
C ILE A 235 8.12 11.66 13.03
N GLU A 236 7.94 12.49 14.06
CA GLU A 236 8.78 13.66 14.32
C GLU A 236 10.24 13.30 14.61
N GLU A 237 10.47 12.24 15.39
CA GLU A 237 11.82 11.72 15.67
C GLU A 237 12.55 11.29 14.39
N TYR A 238 11.89 10.53 13.52
CA TYR A 238 12.48 10.16 12.23
C TYR A 238 12.64 11.36 11.31
N LEU A 239 11.68 12.27 11.27
CA LEU A 239 11.78 13.47 10.46
C LEU A 239 12.95 14.36 10.90
N ALA A 240 13.21 14.47 12.20
CA ALA A 240 14.35 15.21 12.75
C ALA A 240 15.71 14.61 12.33
N THR A 241 15.78 13.30 12.11
CA THR A 241 16.99 12.65 11.56
C THR A 241 17.16 12.89 10.05
N ILE A 242 16.06 13.05 9.32
CA ILE A 242 16.04 13.34 7.87
C ILE A 242 16.34 14.81 7.61
N VAL A 243 15.73 15.72 8.39
CA VAL A 243 15.85 17.18 8.27
C VAL A 243 16.34 17.74 9.60
N PRO A 244 17.66 17.95 9.76
CA PRO A 244 18.24 18.43 11.00
C PRO A 244 17.57 19.72 11.49
N GLY A 245 17.21 19.72 12.78
CA GLY A 245 16.61 20.85 13.46
C GLY A 245 15.08 20.85 13.45
N VAL A 246 14.40 20.09 12.57
CA VAL A 246 12.94 19.96 12.65
C VAL A 246 12.58 19.26 13.96
N ARG A 247 11.65 19.84 14.72
CA ARG A 247 11.24 19.34 16.04
C ARG A 247 9.78 18.93 16.09
N LYS A 248 8.93 19.63 15.36
CA LYS A 248 7.48 19.46 15.46
C LYS A 248 6.81 19.71 14.11
N VAL A 249 5.76 18.96 13.83
CA VAL A 249 4.86 19.19 12.69
C VAL A 249 3.44 19.26 13.20
N GLU A 250 2.72 20.33 12.89
CA GLU A 250 1.34 20.51 13.32
C GLU A 250 0.45 21.10 12.24
N ARG A 251 -0.84 20.82 12.35
CA ARG A 251 -1.85 21.38 11.44
C ARG A 251 -2.26 22.78 11.91
N ILE A 252 -2.09 23.76 11.05
CA ILE A 252 -2.62 25.11 11.23
C ILE A 252 -3.78 25.39 10.27
N THR A 253 -4.58 26.40 10.57
CA THR A 253 -5.78 26.77 9.80
C THR A 253 -5.69 28.23 9.39
N HIS A 254 -5.93 28.51 8.11
CA HIS A 254 -6.06 29.85 7.55
C HIS A 254 -7.46 30.01 6.97
N GLY A 255 -8.36 30.63 7.75
CA GLY A 255 -9.76 30.76 7.38
C GLY A 255 -10.43 29.39 7.24
N GLY A 256 -10.97 29.09 6.06
CA GLY A 256 -11.60 27.80 5.73
C GLY A 256 -10.64 26.72 5.23
N TYR A 257 -9.33 26.98 5.24
CA TYR A 257 -8.31 26.07 4.72
C TYR A 257 -7.32 25.64 5.81
N GLU A 258 -6.62 24.54 5.59
CA GLU A 258 -5.58 24.01 6.46
C GLU A 258 -4.27 23.73 5.72
N THR A 259 -3.18 23.77 6.47
CA THR A 259 -1.83 23.43 6.02
C THR A 259 -1.00 22.92 7.20
N LEU A 260 0.22 22.47 6.92
CA LEU A 260 1.18 22.10 7.95
C LEU A 260 2.10 23.27 8.30
N GLN A 261 2.44 23.35 9.58
CA GLN A 261 3.50 24.19 10.12
C GLN A 261 4.59 23.30 10.73
N PHE A 262 5.83 23.61 10.42
CA PHE A 262 7.03 22.93 10.90
C PHE A 262 7.75 23.86 11.87
N SER A 263 8.09 23.34 13.06
CA SER A 263 8.95 24.03 14.01
C SER A 263 10.40 23.54 13.85
N GLN A 264 11.34 24.46 13.60
CA GLN A 264 12.74 24.13 13.38
C GLN A 264 13.66 24.93 14.32
N ALA A 265 14.55 24.24 15.01
CA ALA A 265 15.60 24.86 15.80
C ALA A 265 16.75 25.34 14.89
N VAL A 266 17.01 26.65 14.93
CA VAL A 266 18.08 27.30 14.16
C VAL A 266 19.21 27.70 15.10
N LYS A 267 20.46 27.45 14.71
CA LYS A 267 21.64 27.80 15.51
C LYS A 267 21.67 29.31 15.75
N GLY A 268 21.69 29.72 17.02
CA GLY A 268 21.72 31.14 17.41
C GLY A 268 20.36 31.79 17.59
N ALA A 269 19.25 31.10 17.28
CA ALA A 269 17.92 31.59 17.58
C ALA A 269 17.52 31.26 19.03
N SER A 270 16.89 32.22 19.73
CA SER A 270 16.34 32.01 21.07
C SER A 270 15.08 31.15 21.09
N HIS A 271 14.32 31.16 19.98
CA HIS A 271 13.10 30.39 19.79
C HIS A 271 13.15 29.65 18.45
N PRO A 272 12.51 28.46 18.33
CA PRO A 272 12.39 27.77 17.06
C PRO A 272 11.70 28.65 16.00
N TRP A 273 12.20 28.59 14.77
CA TRP A 273 11.53 29.23 13.64
C TRP A 273 10.39 28.34 13.16
N THR A 274 9.34 28.95 12.63
CA THR A 274 8.19 28.24 12.08
C THR A 274 8.10 28.46 10.58
N PHE A 275 7.90 27.37 9.84
CA PHE A 275 7.74 27.39 8.39
C PHE A 275 6.46 26.65 8.00
N GLU A 276 5.67 27.22 7.10
CA GLU A 276 4.54 26.50 6.51
C GLU A 276 5.00 25.50 5.45
N ALA A 277 4.16 24.51 5.15
CA ALA A 277 4.41 23.52 4.11
C ALA A 277 4.81 24.14 2.75
N LEU A 278 4.26 25.32 2.43
CA LEU A 278 4.61 26.10 1.24
C LEU A 278 6.10 26.46 1.16
N ASN A 279 6.81 26.56 2.28
CA ASN A 279 8.22 26.93 2.34
C ASN A 279 9.14 25.73 2.59
N MET A 280 8.60 24.51 2.60
CA MET A 280 9.37 23.29 2.80
C MET A 280 9.86 22.72 1.47
N SER A 281 11.00 22.01 1.53
CA SER A 281 11.53 21.31 0.36
C SER A 281 10.71 20.06 0.02
N ASP A 282 10.67 19.69 -1.27
CA ASP A 282 9.99 18.50 -1.77
C ASP A 282 10.38 17.23 -1.02
N GLY A 283 11.67 17.06 -0.76
CA GLY A 283 12.20 15.93 -0.01
C GLY A 283 11.67 15.85 1.42
N THR A 284 11.46 17.00 2.08
CA THR A 284 10.92 17.03 3.45
C THR A 284 9.46 16.60 3.48
N LEU A 285 8.64 17.16 2.59
CA LEU A 285 7.22 16.81 2.51
C LEU A 285 7.03 15.35 2.10
N ARG A 286 7.85 14.85 1.17
CA ARG A 286 7.82 13.43 0.77
C ARG A 286 8.27 12.52 1.91
N ALA A 287 9.35 12.85 2.63
CA ALA A 287 9.76 12.08 3.80
C ALA A 287 8.63 12.01 4.84
N LEU A 288 8.02 13.14 5.17
CA LEU A 288 6.88 13.19 6.07
C LEU A 288 5.72 12.31 5.57
N GLY A 289 5.33 12.44 4.30
CA GLY A 289 4.27 11.63 3.71
C GLY A 289 4.56 10.13 3.78
N ILE A 290 5.81 9.70 3.57
CA ILE A 290 6.21 8.29 3.67
C ILE A 290 6.14 7.81 5.12
N LEU A 291 6.65 8.61 6.06
CA LEU A 291 6.60 8.29 7.49
C LEU A 291 5.16 8.16 7.97
N VAL A 292 4.30 9.13 7.62
CA VAL A 292 2.86 9.07 7.92
C VAL A 292 2.24 7.84 7.25
N ALA A 293 2.51 7.58 5.98
CA ALA A 293 1.99 6.40 5.28
C ALA A 293 2.34 5.07 5.98
N ALA A 294 3.55 4.96 6.52
CA ALA A 294 4.05 3.78 7.20
C ALA A 294 3.56 3.65 8.65
N VAL A 295 3.33 4.78 9.33
CA VAL A 295 3.09 4.83 10.79
C VAL A 295 1.63 5.08 11.18
N GLN A 296 0.82 5.72 10.33
CA GLN A 296 -0.60 6.08 10.61
C GLN A 296 -1.55 4.88 10.84
N LEU A 297 -1.00 3.67 10.87
CA LEU A 297 -1.68 2.39 10.77
C LEU A 297 -1.54 1.56 12.05
N PHE A 298 -0.73 2.01 13.01
CA PHE A 298 -0.56 1.34 14.29
C PHE A 298 -1.77 1.59 15.19
N GLY A 299 -2.29 0.53 15.83
CA GLY A 299 -3.34 0.68 16.85
C GLY A 299 -4.78 0.88 16.34
N ARG A 300 -5.01 0.91 15.02
CA ARG A 300 -6.38 1.04 14.47
C ARG A 300 -7.22 -0.21 14.73
N LYS A 301 -8.53 -0.02 14.95
CA LYS A 301 -9.54 -1.11 15.02
C LYS A 301 -9.57 -1.97 13.76
N ARG A 302 -9.23 -1.39 12.59
CA ARG A 302 -9.04 -2.11 11.32
C ARG A 302 -7.65 -1.78 10.78
N PRO A 303 -6.64 -2.63 11.04
CA PRO A 303 -5.26 -2.34 10.65
C PRO A 303 -5.08 -2.53 9.14
N VAL A 304 -4.41 -1.58 8.50
CA VAL A 304 -3.92 -1.74 7.13
C VAL A 304 -2.81 -2.79 7.14
N ARG A 305 -3.00 -3.83 6.32
CA ARG A 305 -2.15 -5.03 6.35
C ARG A 305 -0.93 -4.92 5.44
N LEU A 306 -1.02 -4.07 4.41
CA LEU A 306 0.04 -3.81 3.45
C LEU A 306 0.00 -2.36 2.99
N VAL A 307 1.17 -1.75 2.87
CA VAL A 307 1.39 -0.43 2.29
C VAL A 307 2.35 -0.54 1.10
N GLY A 308 1.92 -0.04 -0.05
CA GLY A 308 2.76 0.18 -1.23
C GLY A 308 3.18 1.64 -1.34
N ILE A 309 4.47 1.93 -1.52
CA ILE A 309 4.96 3.30 -1.73
C ILE A 309 5.74 3.35 -3.05
N GLU A 310 5.30 4.23 -3.94
CA GLU A 310 5.94 4.47 -5.23
C GLU A 310 7.10 5.46 -5.09
N GLU A 311 8.27 5.09 -5.65
CA GLU A 311 9.44 5.97 -5.79
C GLU A 311 9.85 6.65 -4.47
N ALA A 312 10.12 5.83 -3.45
CA ALA A 312 10.36 6.30 -2.08
C ALA A 312 11.57 7.26 -1.98
N GLU A 313 12.56 7.16 -2.87
CA GLU A 313 13.77 8.00 -2.87
C GLU A 313 13.66 9.34 -3.62
N THR A 314 12.66 9.53 -4.50
CA THR A 314 12.72 10.66 -5.44
C THR A 314 12.72 11.96 -4.65
N ALA A 315 13.67 12.86 -4.94
CA ALA A 315 13.90 14.12 -4.23
C ALA A 315 14.40 14.00 -2.76
N LEU A 316 14.81 12.82 -2.28
CA LEU A 316 15.49 12.67 -0.99
C LEU A 316 17.00 12.83 -1.11
N HIS A 317 17.60 13.53 -0.14
CA HIS A 317 19.05 13.58 0.00
C HIS A 317 19.61 12.22 0.48
N PRO A 318 20.80 11.77 0.04
CA PRO A 318 21.41 10.51 0.46
C PRO A 318 21.42 10.28 1.99
N ALA A 319 21.73 11.30 2.78
CA ALA A 319 21.71 11.20 4.25
C ALA A 319 20.31 10.84 4.81
N ALA A 320 19.25 11.36 4.20
CA ALA A 320 17.86 11.14 4.60
C ALA A 320 17.36 9.72 4.25
N ALA A 321 17.89 9.11 3.19
CA ALA A 321 17.47 7.77 2.77
C ALA A 321 17.69 6.69 3.84
N GLY A 322 18.69 6.87 4.73
CA GLY A 322 19.05 5.88 5.76
C GLY A 322 18.03 5.86 6.89
N ALA A 323 17.77 7.03 7.45
CA ALA A 323 16.71 7.23 8.43
C ALA A 323 15.35 6.73 7.91
N LEU A 324 15.05 6.97 6.63
CA LEU A 324 13.83 6.48 6.02
C LEU A 324 13.78 4.95 5.95
N VAL A 325 14.88 4.29 5.55
CA VAL A 325 14.95 2.82 5.54
C VAL A 325 14.76 2.26 6.94
N ASP A 326 15.34 2.89 7.96
CA ASP A 326 15.18 2.46 9.35
C ASP A 326 13.73 2.60 9.82
N ALA A 327 13.07 3.72 9.49
CA ALA A 327 11.65 3.92 9.76
C ALA A 327 10.75 2.88 9.07
N LEU A 328 11.02 2.60 7.79
CA LEU A 328 10.26 1.60 7.03
C LEU A 328 10.51 0.18 7.52
N ARG A 329 11.71 -0.11 8.03
CA ARG A 329 12.05 -1.38 8.66
C ARG A 329 11.33 -1.54 9.99
N GLU A 330 11.30 -0.50 10.82
CA GLU A 330 10.51 -0.49 12.05
C GLU A 330 9.02 -0.69 11.75
N ALA A 331 8.47 0.06 10.80
CA ALA A 331 7.08 -0.09 10.39
C ALA A 331 6.76 -1.49 9.84
N SER A 332 7.72 -2.11 9.13
CA SER A 332 7.57 -3.47 8.62
C SER A 332 7.37 -4.54 9.69
N ALA A 333 7.62 -4.22 10.97
CA ALA A 333 7.33 -5.10 12.08
C ALA A 333 5.81 -5.25 12.36
N HIS A 334 5.00 -4.30 11.91
CA HIS A 334 3.57 -4.24 12.20
C HIS A 334 2.70 -4.22 10.94
N THR A 335 3.18 -3.57 9.87
CA THR A 335 2.48 -3.46 8.59
C THR A 335 3.41 -3.89 7.47
N GLN A 336 2.95 -4.73 6.55
CA GLN A 336 3.80 -5.13 5.42
C GLN A 336 4.08 -3.93 4.51
N VAL A 337 5.34 -3.71 4.12
CA VAL A 337 5.76 -2.59 3.29
C VAL A 337 6.31 -3.09 1.95
N VAL A 338 5.82 -2.55 0.84
CA VAL A 338 6.32 -2.77 -0.51
C VAL A 338 6.72 -1.44 -1.13
N LEU A 339 8.00 -1.27 -1.46
CA LEU A 339 8.53 -0.04 -2.04
C LEU A 339 8.91 -0.28 -3.50
N THR A 340 8.73 0.72 -4.36
CA THR A 340 9.44 0.77 -5.64
C THR A 340 10.57 1.77 -5.56
N SER A 341 11.72 1.37 -6.10
CA SER A 341 12.91 2.19 -6.13
C SER A 341 13.68 2.00 -7.44
N HIS A 342 14.20 3.10 -7.94
CA HIS A 342 15.18 3.29 -9.00
C HIS A 342 16.59 3.54 -8.43
N SER A 343 16.71 3.85 -7.13
CA SER A 343 17.99 4.11 -6.47
C SER A 343 18.72 2.82 -6.06
N PRO A 344 19.93 2.57 -6.60
CA PRO A 344 20.81 1.53 -6.09
C PRO A 344 21.22 1.77 -4.63
N GLU A 345 21.23 3.01 -4.17
CA GLU A 345 21.62 3.36 -2.80
C GLU A 345 20.62 2.82 -1.75
N ILE A 346 19.31 2.88 -2.05
CA ILE A 346 18.30 2.23 -1.20
C ILE A 346 18.56 0.72 -1.13
N LEU A 347 18.88 0.10 -2.27
CA LEU A 347 19.20 -1.32 -2.32
C LEU A 347 20.44 -1.66 -1.48
N ASP A 348 21.52 -0.91 -1.64
CA ASP A 348 22.77 -1.12 -0.90
C ASP A 348 22.55 -1.00 0.60
N ARG A 349 21.76 -0.02 1.06
CA ARG A 349 21.44 0.15 2.48
C ARG A 349 20.53 -0.96 3.03
N LEU A 350 19.64 -1.50 2.20
CA LEU A 350 18.80 -2.64 2.58
C LEU A 350 19.59 -3.95 2.66
N LEU A 351 20.60 -4.12 1.81
CA LEU A 351 21.47 -5.29 1.73
C LEU A 351 22.60 -5.26 2.77
N ASN A 352 23.17 -4.08 3.05
CA ASN A 352 24.25 -3.90 4.02
C ASN A 352 23.73 -3.96 5.47
N ARG A 353 23.52 -5.19 5.94
CA ARG A 353 23.15 -5.56 7.31
C ARG A 353 24.20 -5.26 8.39
N ARG A 354 25.31 -4.55 8.12
CA ARG A 354 26.42 -4.42 9.08
C ARG A 354 26.94 -2.99 9.23
N GLY A 355 26.52 -2.35 10.33
CA GLY A 355 27.36 -1.55 11.23
C GLY A 355 27.83 -0.17 10.77
N HIS A 356 27.17 0.89 11.26
CA HIS A 356 27.80 1.90 12.13
C HIS A 356 26.75 2.90 12.63
N PRO A 357 26.78 3.35 13.90
CA PRO A 357 26.07 4.55 14.30
C PRO A 357 26.68 5.76 13.57
N PRO A 358 25.94 6.88 13.41
CA PRO A 358 26.48 8.08 12.78
C PRO A 358 27.70 8.57 13.58
N ARG A 359 28.91 8.35 13.03
CA ARG A 359 30.12 9.01 13.54
C ARG A 359 29.97 10.49 13.24
N ARG A 360 30.03 11.31 14.29
CA ARG A 360 30.12 12.77 14.20
C ARG A 360 31.23 13.15 13.19
N PRO A 361 31.04 14.15 12.33
CA PRO A 361 32.15 14.73 11.61
C PRO A 361 33.06 15.43 12.63
N CYS A 362 34.20 14.81 12.93
CA CYS A 362 35.36 15.52 13.43
C CYS A 362 35.99 16.24 12.23
N PHE A 363 35.74 17.54 12.11
CA PHE A 363 36.68 18.46 11.47
C PHE A 363 36.76 19.69 12.36
N GLY A 364 38.00 20.04 12.71
CA GLY A 364 38.37 21.25 13.42
C GLY A 364 38.44 22.47 12.51
#